data_AF-A0A8W8MN62-F1
#
_entry.id   AF-A0A8W8MN62-F1
#
_cell.length_a   1.000
_cell.length_b   1.000
_cell.length_c   1.000
_cell.angle_alpha   90.00
_cell.angle_beta   90.00
_cell.angle_gamma   90.00
#
_symmetry.space_group_name_H-M   'P 1'
#
loop_
_entity.id
_entity.type
_entity.pdbx_description
1 polymer ?
#
loop_
_entity_poly.entity_id
_entity_poly.type
_entity_poly.pdbx_seq_one_letter_code
_entity_poly.pdbx_strand_id
1 'polypeptide(L)'
;MSAYLFCVTSVVLQYKCRSTYALNQGFQKKMKQSIIALKLALICIFILNARLVPAKSCSQSIPTVTIVHACPESKEEWIKAKERKQCYQITQNCTSPDKFTYHCLPNRFLDRFVEVCAPVQNIVGQHCSFYDMDTNSVRANFHQSCREYVIPCPVVYYSNSIFKYRECCKIIQRKNATQTNERVSCSKTLLDNSYSEQTYHAIAMILIIVVVTLVGVAVYFVFIKGELCKKKSASTSEDTRNQQICLLTTIDNKRV
;
A
#
# COMPACT_ATOMS: atom_id res chain seq x y z
N MET A 1 7.81 -67.10 -28.19
CA MET A 1 8.02 -66.34 -26.91
C MET A 1 8.12 -64.82 -27.09
N SER A 2 8.46 -64.26 -28.27
CA SER A 2 8.68 -62.81 -28.44
C SER A 2 7.40 -61.93 -28.41
N ALA A 3 6.23 -62.46 -28.74
CA ALA A 3 4.98 -61.67 -28.81
C ALA A 3 4.36 -61.39 -27.43
N TYR A 4 4.60 -62.26 -26.43
CA TYR A 4 4.05 -62.09 -25.09
C TYR A 4 4.76 -60.97 -24.31
N LEU A 5 6.07 -60.77 -24.54
CA LEU A 5 6.84 -59.71 -23.86
C LEU A 5 6.40 -58.30 -24.29
N PHE A 6 6.05 -58.10 -25.57
CA PHE A 6 5.57 -56.83 -26.11
C PHE A 6 4.19 -56.41 -25.58
N CYS A 7 3.33 -57.39 -25.27
CA CYS A 7 1.99 -57.12 -24.78
C CYS A 7 2.02 -56.67 -23.30
N VAL A 8 2.87 -57.31 -22.48
CA VAL A 8 2.98 -56.98 -21.04
C VAL A 8 3.61 -55.61 -20.82
N THR A 9 4.62 -55.20 -21.61
CA THR A 9 5.21 -53.85 -21.51
C THR A 9 4.22 -52.75 -21.90
N SER A 10 3.33 -53.01 -22.85
CA SER A 10 2.32 -52.05 -23.32
C SER A 10 1.22 -51.80 -22.27
N VAL A 11 0.81 -52.84 -21.56
CA VAL A 11 -0.20 -52.72 -20.48
C VAL A 11 0.37 -51.99 -19.25
N VAL A 12 1.63 -52.25 -18.90
CA VAL A 12 2.31 -51.54 -17.79
C VAL A 12 2.52 -50.05 -18.10
N LEU A 13 2.77 -49.69 -19.37
CA LEU A 13 2.86 -48.27 -19.78
C LEU A 13 1.50 -47.54 -19.70
N GLN A 14 0.41 -48.19 -20.10
CA GLN A 14 -0.92 -47.57 -20.05
C GLN A 14 -1.40 -47.31 -18.62
N TYR A 15 -1.08 -48.19 -17.66
CA TYR A 15 -1.43 -47.98 -16.25
C TYR A 15 -0.68 -46.80 -15.62
N LYS A 16 0.60 -46.58 -15.98
CA LYS A 16 1.39 -45.43 -15.50
C LYS A 16 0.88 -44.08 -16.04
N CYS A 17 0.35 -44.06 -17.26
CA CYS A 17 -0.27 -42.86 -17.82
C CYS A 17 -1.62 -42.53 -17.16
N ARG A 18 -2.50 -43.50 -16.92
CA ARG A 18 -3.85 -43.22 -16.41
C ARG A 18 -3.85 -42.65 -14.97
N SER A 19 -2.89 -43.08 -14.15
CA SER A 19 -2.70 -42.59 -12.77
C SER A 19 -2.26 -41.11 -12.71
N THR A 20 -1.46 -40.64 -13.68
CA THR A 20 -0.98 -39.25 -13.73
C THR A 20 -2.05 -38.25 -14.20
N TYR A 21 -3.07 -38.67 -14.95
CA TYR A 21 -4.16 -37.79 -15.38
C TYR A 21 -5.18 -37.47 -14.28
N ALA A 22 -5.50 -38.42 -13.40
CA ALA A 22 -6.47 -38.21 -12.32
C ALA A 22 -5.94 -37.29 -11.20
N LEU A 23 -4.64 -37.38 -10.87
CA LEU A 23 -3.98 -36.46 -9.94
C LEU A 23 -3.93 -35.01 -10.47
N ASN A 24 -3.88 -34.83 -11.80
CA ASN A 24 -3.75 -33.52 -12.42
C ASN A 24 -5.07 -32.71 -12.41
N GLN A 25 -6.23 -33.36 -12.46
CA GLN A 25 -7.52 -32.65 -12.41
C GLN A 25 -7.86 -32.08 -11.03
N GLY A 26 -7.50 -32.79 -9.94
CA GLY A 26 -7.63 -32.27 -8.58
C GLY A 26 -6.69 -31.08 -8.32
N PHE A 27 -5.51 -31.09 -8.93
CA PHE A 27 -4.50 -30.05 -8.80
C PHE A 27 -4.92 -28.74 -9.52
N GLN A 28 -5.56 -28.85 -10.70
CA GLN A 28 -6.08 -27.71 -11.46
C GLN A 28 -7.15 -26.90 -10.71
N LYS A 29 -8.08 -27.56 -10.00
CA LYS A 29 -9.10 -26.86 -9.19
C LYS A 29 -8.49 -26.14 -7.98
N LYS A 30 -7.55 -26.78 -7.28
CA LYS A 30 -6.84 -26.16 -6.15
C LYS A 30 -6.02 -24.94 -6.58
N MET A 31 -5.32 -25.00 -7.72
CA MET A 31 -4.57 -23.85 -8.25
C MET A 31 -5.45 -22.65 -8.59
N LYS A 32 -6.63 -22.86 -9.21
CA LYS A 32 -7.55 -21.75 -9.52
C LYS A 32 -8.08 -21.06 -8.25
N GLN A 33 -8.37 -21.83 -7.20
CA GLN A 33 -8.75 -21.27 -5.89
C GLN A 33 -7.60 -20.47 -5.26
N SER A 34 -6.36 -20.97 -5.33
CA SER A 34 -5.19 -20.25 -4.81
C SER A 34 -4.92 -18.93 -5.55
N ILE A 35 -5.15 -18.88 -6.86
CA ILE A 35 -4.99 -17.63 -7.65
C ILE A 35 -6.05 -16.59 -7.27
N ILE A 36 -7.29 -17.01 -7.05
CA ILE A 36 -8.36 -16.09 -6.60
C ILE A 36 -8.03 -15.54 -5.20
N ALA A 37 -7.60 -16.40 -4.28
CA ALA A 37 -7.21 -15.98 -2.94
C ALA A 37 -6.03 -14.98 -2.97
N LEU A 38 -5.03 -15.22 -3.83
CA LEU A 38 -3.89 -14.31 -4.00
C LEU A 38 -4.33 -12.94 -4.57
N LYS A 39 -5.22 -12.92 -5.55
CA LYS A 39 -5.78 -11.67 -6.10
C LYS A 39 -6.54 -10.88 -5.04
N LEU A 40 -7.37 -11.56 -4.24
CA LEU A 40 -8.10 -10.91 -3.14
C LEU A 40 -7.16 -10.34 -2.08
N ALA A 41 -6.09 -11.06 -1.73
CA ALA A 41 -5.07 -10.58 -0.80
C ALA A 41 -4.35 -9.33 -1.34
N LEU A 42 -3.97 -9.30 -2.62
CA LEU A 42 -3.33 -8.13 -3.24
C LEU A 42 -4.26 -6.90 -3.29
N ILE A 43 -5.54 -7.10 -3.58
CA ILE A 43 -6.55 -6.03 -3.55
C ILE A 43 -6.70 -5.49 -2.12
N CYS A 44 -6.79 -6.36 -1.11
CA CYS A 44 -6.84 -5.94 0.29
C CYS A 44 -5.59 -5.15 0.71
N ILE A 45 -4.39 -5.59 0.32
CA ILE A 45 -3.14 -4.87 0.58
C ILE A 45 -3.17 -3.49 -0.08
N PHE A 46 -3.64 -3.38 -1.33
CA PHE A 46 -3.76 -2.10 -2.03
C PHE A 46 -4.74 -1.15 -1.31
N ILE A 47 -5.89 -1.66 -0.85
CA ILE A 47 -6.89 -0.89 -0.09
C ILE A 47 -6.33 -0.44 1.28
N LEU A 48 -5.56 -1.28 1.96
CA LEU A 48 -4.93 -0.93 3.24
C LEU A 48 -3.88 0.18 3.08
N ASN A 49 -3.11 0.17 1.97
CA ASN A 49 -2.10 1.19 1.67
C ASN A 49 -2.69 2.52 1.15
N ALA A 50 -3.92 2.52 0.62
CA ALA A 50 -4.58 3.72 0.12
C ALA A 50 -4.95 4.76 1.21
N ARG A 51 -4.71 4.46 2.50
CA ARG A 51 -5.00 5.39 3.61
C ARG A 51 -4.01 6.55 3.75
N LEU A 52 -2.89 6.52 3.03
CA LEU A 52 -1.97 7.64 2.98
C LEU A 52 -2.46 8.63 1.92
N VAL A 53 -3.35 9.56 2.30
CA VAL A 53 -3.58 10.76 1.50
C VAL A 53 -2.32 11.62 1.64
N PRO A 54 -1.50 11.78 0.59
CA PRO A 54 -0.33 12.64 0.68
C PRO A 54 -0.82 14.07 0.96
N ALA A 55 -0.28 14.68 2.01
CA ALA A 55 -0.56 16.06 2.31
C ALA A 55 -0.07 16.93 1.14
N LYS A 56 -0.92 17.86 0.68
CA LYS A 56 -0.55 18.75 -0.42
C LYS A 56 0.50 19.75 0.05
N SER A 57 1.72 19.58 -0.43
CA SER A 57 2.77 20.61 -0.32
C SER A 57 2.39 21.84 -1.14
N CYS A 58 2.75 23.02 -0.65
CA CYS A 58 2.52 24.28 -1.37
C CYS A 58 3.65 25.27 -1.12
N SER A 59 4.39 25.62 -2.17
CA SER A 59 5.54 26.52 -2.07
C SER A 59 5.13 27.96 -1.75
N GLN A 60 3.94 28.39 -2.19
CA GLN A 60 3.39 29.72 -1.87
C GLN A 60 3.00 29.86 -0.39
N SER A 61 2.95 28.77 0.38
CA SER A 61 2.79 28.84 1.83
C SER A 61 4.08 29.31 2.53
N ILE A 62 5.25 28.99 1.98
CA ILE A 62 6.57 29.26 2.57
C ILE A 62 6.75 30.72 2.99
N PRO A 63 6.55 31.73 2.10
CA PRO A 63 6.77 33.13 2.47
C PRO A 63 5.76 33.67 3.50
N THR A 64 4.72 32.90 3.82
CA THR A 64 3.65 33.30 4.74
C THR A 64 3.87 32.78 6.15
N VAL A 65 4.89 31.94 6.35
CA VAL A 65 5.21 31.34 7.65
C VAL A 65 5.64 32.43 8.63
N THR A 66 4.99 32.45 9.79
CA THR A 66 5.37 33.28 10.92
C THR A 66 5.38 32.42 12.18
N ILE A 67 6.50 32.42 12.90
CA ILE A 67 6.58 31.76 14.20
C ILE A 67 5.93 32.65 15.24
N VAL A 68 4.97 32.12 15.99
CA VAL A 68 4.21 32.87 17.00
C VAL A 68 4.29 32.19 18.36
N HIS A 69 4.14 32.98 19.41
CA HIS A 69 4.18 32.47 20.79
C HIS A 69 2.95 31.62 21.13
N ALA A 70 1.78 31.96 20.58
CA ALA A 70 0.53 31.26 20.81
C ALA A 70 -0.39 31.39 19.60
N CYS A 71 -1.25 30.37 19.42
CA CYS A 71 -2.36 30.44 18.48
C CYS A 71 -3.60 31.07 19.13
N PRO A 72 -4.51 31.66 18.33
CA PRO A 72 -5.80 32.14 18.83
C PRO A 72 -6.59 31.06 19.58
N GLU A 73 -7.17 31.40 20.73
CA GLU A 73 -7.88 30.45 21.61
C GLU A 73 -9.41 30.52 21.44
N SER A 74 -9.91 31.64 20.91
CA SER A 74 -11.32 31.87 20.62
C SER A 74 -11.59 31.97 19.11
N LYS A 75 -12.86 31.78 18.73
CA LYS A 75 -13.31 31.95 17.34
C LYS A 75 -13.10 33.40 16.88
N GLU A 76 -13.32 34.34 17.78
CA GLU A 76 -13.22 35.78 17.55
C GLU A 76 -11.76 36.18 17.30
N GLU A 77 -10.82 35.70 18.12
CA GLU A 77 -9.39 35.91 17.88
C GLU A 77 -8.91 35.22 16.61
N TRP A 78 -9.44 34.02 16.30
CA TRP A 78 -9.10 33.30 15.09
C TRP A 78 -9.54 34.07 13.84
N ILE A 79 -10.75 34.63 13.84
CA ILE A 79 -11.24 35.49 12.76
C ILE A 79 -10.34 36.73 12.63
N LYS A 80 -10.04 37.41 13.74
CA LYS A 80 -9.15 38.58 13.71
C LYS A 80 -7.76 38.25 13.15
N ALA A 81 -7.17 37.12 13.55
CA ALA A 81 -5.86 36.69 13.07
C ALA A 81 -5.91 36.32 11.58
N LYS A 82 -6.95 35.60 11.14
CA LYS A 82 -7.20 35.30 9.73
C LYS A 82 -7.29 36.57 8.89
N GLU A 83 -8.05 37.56 9.33
CA GLU A 83 -8.21 38.83 8.62
C GLU A 83 -6.91 39.64 8.57
N ARG A 84 -6.07 39.60 9.62
CA ARG A 84 -4.74 40.22 9.60
C ARG A 84 -3.78 39.52 8.63
N LYS A 85 -3.84 38.19 8.52
CA LYS A 85 -2.95 37.40 7.67
C LYS A 85 -3.26 37.52 6.18
N GLN A 86 -4.51 37.85 5.83
CA GLN A 86 -4.94 38.16 4.45
C GLN A 86 -4.60 37.09 3.39
N CYS A 87 -4.76 35.80 3.73
CA CYS A 87 -4.41 34.70 2.82
C CYS A 87 -5.12 34.75 1.45
N TYR A 88 -6.26 35.43 1.36
CA TYR A 88 -7.01 35.61 0.11
C TYR A 88 -6.30 36.50 -0.91
N GLN A 89 -5.31 37.31 -0.50
CA GLN A 89 -4.52 38.15 -1.41
C GLN A 89 -3.35 37.40 -2.05
N ILE A 90 -3.07 36.18 -1.57
CA ILE A 90 -1.89 35.43 -1.99
C ILE A 90 -2.23 34.64 -3.25
N THR A 91 -1.50 34.93 -4.32
CA THR A 91 -1.61 34.19 -5.57
C THR A 91 -0.93 32.83 -5.42
N GLN A 92 -1.67 31.75 -5.64
CA GLN A 92 -1.20 30.37 -5.49
C GLN A 92 -1.92 29.44 -6.47
N ASN A 93 -1.30 28.28 -6.76
CA ASN A 93 -1.83 27.26 -7.67
C ASN A 93 -1.91 25.85 -7.04
N CYS A 94 -1.80 25.76 -5.71
CA CYS A 94 -1.82 24.52 -4.94
C CYS A 94 -3.25 24.00 -4.68
N THR A 95 -4.23 24.90 -4.63
CA THR A 95 -5.63 24.58 -4.35
C THR A 95 -6.57 25.65 -4.92
N SER A 96 -7.88 25.41 -4.86
CA SER A 96 -8.87 26.46 -5.14
C SER A 96 -8.69 27.64 -4.16
N PRO A 97 -8.86 28.90 -4.60
CA PRO A 97 -8.57 30.08 -3.77
C PRO A 97 -9.31 30.10 -2.42
N ASP A 98 -10.55 29.61 -2.37
CA ASP A 98 -11.38 29.49 -1.17
C ASP A 98 -10.81 28.51 -0.12
N LYS A 99 -9.95 27.59 -0.55
CA LYS A 99 -9.30 26.58 0.29
C LYS A 99 -7.87 26.92 0.67
N PHE A 100 -7.32 28.03 0.18
CA PHE A 100 -6.03 28.53 0.65
C PHE A 100 -6.27 29.53 1.77
N THR A 101 -6.17 29.07 3.02
CA THR A 101 -6.69 29.82 4.16
C THR A 101 -5.69 29.90 5.29
N TYR A 102 -6.09 30.67 6.30
CA TYR A 102 -5.32 30.87 7.52
C TYR A 102 -5.27 29.58 8.36
N HIS A 103 -4.07 29.26 8.81
CA HIS A 103 -3.81 28.24 9.81
C HIS A 103 -2.90 28.80 10.90
N CYS A 104 -3.18 28.39 12.13
CA CYS A 104 -2.22 28.47 13.23
C CYS A 104 -2.13 27.10 13.88
N LEU A 105 -0.96 26.48 13.81
CA LEU A 105 -0.74 25.08 14.15
C LEU A 105 0.59 24.93 14.91
N PRO A 106 0.74 23.94 15.79
CA PRO A 106 2.06 23.56 16.25
C PRO A 106 2.93 23.08 15.08
N ASN A 107 4.25 23.21 15.19
CA ASN A 107 5.18 22.59 14.25
C ASN A 107 5.34 21.08 14.52
N ARG A 108 6.07 20.37 13.65
CA ARG A 108 6.34 18.93 13.80
C ARG A 108 6.93 18.54 15.17
N PHE A 109 7.77 19.40 15.75
CA PHE A 109 8.44 19.13 17.03
C PHE A 109 7.61 19.49 18.26
N LEU A 110 6.44 20.10 18.06
CA LEU A 110 5.56 20.58 19.13
C LEU A 110 6.32 21.48 20.14
N ASP A 111 7.18 22.37 19.64
CA ASP A 111 7.93 23.34 20.45
C ASP A 111 7.54 24.79 20.13
N ARG A 112 6.93 25.04 18.97
CA ARG A 112 6.55 26.38 18.48
C ARG A 112 5.24 26.34 17.71
N PHE A 113 4.52 27.45 17.70
CA PHE A 113 3.37 27.64 16.82
C PHE A 113 3.78 28.32 15.53
N VAL A 114 3.11 27.92 14.45
CA VAL A 114 3.31 28.41 13.11
C VAL A 114 1.99 28.98 12.61
N GLU A 115 1.99 30.28 12.33
CA GLU A 115 0.93 31.00 11.65
C GLU A 115 1.25 31.08 10.16
N VAL A 116 0.39 30.53 9.30
CA VAL A 116 0.69 30.31 7.88
C VAL A 116 -0.58 30.33 7.03
N CYS A 117 -0.47 30.74 5.77
CA CYS A 117 -1.49 30.50 4.75
C CYS A 117 -1.18 29.20 4.03
N ALA A 118 -2.13 28.26 4.04
CA ALA A 118 -1.91 26.94 3.46
C ALA A 118 -3.21 26.33 2.93
N PRO A 119 -3.12 25.28 2.08
CA PRO A 119 -4.30 24.55 1.65
C PRO A 119 -4.98 23.79 2.80
N VAL A 120 -6.30 23.95 2.94
CA VAL A 120 -7.09 23.18 3.90
C VAL A 120 -6.96 21.68 3.62
N GLN A 121 -6.48 20.94 4.61
CA GLN A 121 -6.43 19.48 4.63
C GLN A 121 -7.56 18.89 5.46
N ASN A 122 -8.04 17.72 5.03
CA ASN A 122 -8.88 16.83 5.83
C ASN A 122 -7.99 16.04 6.78
N ILE A 123 -8.16 16.24 8.08
CA ILE A 123 -7.44 15.50 9.11
C ILE A 123 -8.29 14.30 9.50
N VAL A 124 -7.75 13.11 9.31
CA VAL A 124 -8.44 11.83 9.49
C VAL A 124 -7.86 11.08 10.69
N GLY A 125 -8.72 10.42 11.46
CA GLY A 125 -8.31 9.47 12.50
C GLY A 125 -8.31 10.00 13.93
N GLN A 126 -9.03 11.09 14.23
CA GLN A 126 -9.08 11.69 15.58
C GLN A 126 -7.68 12.07 16.11
N HIS A 127 -6.90 12.73 15.26
CA HIS A 127 -5.58 13.24 15.59
C HIS A 127 -5.54 14.76 15.48
N CYS A 128 -4.70 15.40 16.29
CA CYS A 128 -4.36 16.80 16.11
C CYS A 128 -3.60 17.02 14.79
N SER A 129 -3.57 18.25 14.28
CA SER A 129 -2.78 18.59 13.09
C SER A 129 -1.61 19.51 13.43
N PHE A 130 -0.57 19.45 12.60
CA PHE A 130 0.63 20.28 12.71
C PHE A 130 1.03 20.83 11.34
N TYR A 131 1.80 21.91 11.32
CA TYR A 131 2.43 22.40 10.11
C TYR A 131 3.85 21.83 9.97
N ASP A 132 4.10 21.21 8.83
CA ASP A 132 5.38 20.63 8.47
C ASP A 132 6.15 21.60 7.59
N MET A 133 7.18 22.24 8.15
CA MET A 133 8.00 23.22 7.44
C MET A 133 8.93 22.57 6.41
N ASP A 134 9.27 21.28 6.58
CA ASP A 134 10.12 20.58 5.61
C ASP A 134 9.34 20.26 4.33
N THR A 135 8.07 19.88 4.49
CA THR A 135 7.20 19.51 3.38
C THR A 135 6.21 20.61 2.98
N ASN A 136 6.24 21.77 3.64
CA ASN A 136 5.38 22.94 3.41
C ASN A 136 3.88 22.60 3.38
N SER A 137 3.45 21.77 4.33
CA SER A 137 2.12 21.18 4.32
C SER A 137 1.54 21.00 5.72
N VAL A 138 0.22 21.11 5.84
CA VAL A 138 -0.50 20.72 7.05
C VAL A 138 -0.68 19.20 7.08
N ARG A 139 -0.41 18.55 8.21
CA ARG A 139 -0.51 17.07 8.34
C ARG A 139 -1.18 16.67 9.64
N ALA A 140 -1.70 15.45 9.68
CA ALA A 140 -2.17 14.82 10.92
C ALA A 140 -0.96 14.39 11.77
N ASN A 141 -1.00 14.67 13.07
CA ASN A 141 -0.03 14.19 14.05
C ASN A 141 -0.50 12.85 14.63
N PHE A 142 -0.05 11.74 14.05
CA PHE A 142 -0.42 10.39 14.52
C PHE A 142 0.08 10.06 15.93
N HIS A 143 1.02 10.84 16.47
CA HIS A 143 1.48 10.70 17.87
C HIS A 143 0.61 11.47 18.87
N GLN A 144 -0.32 12.29 18.38
CA GLN A 144 -1.18 13.12 19.21
C GLN A 144 -2.65 12.83 18.93
N SER A 145 -3.16 11.80 19.58
CA SER A 145 -4.58 11.48 19.60
C SER A 145 -5.36 12.55 20.36
N CYS A 146 -6.49 12.97 19.81
CA CYS A 146 -7.44 13.87 20.46
C CYS A 146 -8.63 13.12 21.07
N ARG A 147 -8.65 11.78 20.99
CA ARG A 147 -9.79 10.93 21.37
C ARG A 147 -10.19 11.06 22.83
N GLU A 148 -9.21 11.25 23.70
CA GLU A 148 -9.37 11.29 25.16
C GLU A 148 -9.41 12.71 25.71
N TYR A 149 -9.45 13.72 24.85
CA TYR A 149 -9.59 15.11 25.28
C TYR A 149 -10.99 15.38 25.80
N VAL A 150 -11.11 16.37 26.70
CA VAL A 150 -12.41 16.84 27.24
C VAL A 150 -13.38 17.17 26.11
N ILE A 151 -12.85 17.77 25.03
CA ILE A 151 -13.57 17.95 23.77
C ILE A 151 -12.81 17.16 22.70
N PRO A 152 -13.28 15.96 22.34
CA PRO A 152 -12.63 15.15 21.33
C PRO A 152 -12.80 15.76 19.94
N CYS A 153 -11.78 15.63 19.09
CA CYS A 153 -11.92 15.96 17.68
C CYS A 153 -12.61 14.81 16.92
N PRO A 154 -13.42 15.11 15.89
CA PRO A 154 -14.16 14.10 15.16
C PRO A 154 -13.23 13.25 14.31
N VAL A 155 -13.75 12.13 13.78
CA VAL A 155 -13.00 11.21 12.91
C VAL A 155 -12.39 11.94 11.71
N VAL A 156 -13.11 12.92 11.16
CA VAL A 156 -12.64 13.79 10.08
C VAL A 156 -12.98 15.24 10.40
N TYR A 157 -12.00 16.14 10.31
CA TYR A 157 -12.23 17.59 10.36
C TYR A 157 -11.32 18.36 9.40
N TYR A 158 -11.69 19.61 9.11
CA TYR A 158 -10.86 20.51 8.31
C TYR A 158 -9.79 21.17 9.18
N SER A 159 -8.54 21.14 8.73
CA SER A 159 -7.40 21.72 9.46
C SER A 159 -7.53 23.21 9.81
N ASN A 160 -8.34 24.00 9.10
CA ASN A 160 -8.61 25.40 9.43
C ASN A 160 -9.63 25.57 10.58
N SER A 161 -10.17 24.47 11.11
CA SER A 161 -11.04 24.47 12.28
C SER A 161 -10.37 23.91 13.54
N ILE A 162 -9.04 23.81 13.56
CA ILE A 162 -8.30 23.25 14.71
C ILE A 162 -8.57 24.03 16.02
N PHE A 163 -8.85 25.33 15.96
CA PHE A 163 -9.15 26.16 17.13
C PHE A 163 -10.34 25.66 17.96
N LYS A 164 -11.21 24.82 17.38
CA LYS A 164 -12.30 24.16 18.08
C LYS A 164 -11.81 23.09 19.07
N TYR A 165 -10.58 22.60 18.89
CA TYR A 165 -9.96 21.53 19.67
C TYR A 165 -8.77 22.09 20.46
N ARG A 166 -9.07 22.94 21.45
CA ARG A 166 -8.07 23.75 22.19
C ARG A 166 -6.90 22.95 22.75
N GLU A 167 -7.14 21.73 23.22
CA GLU A 167 -6.07 20.87 23.75
C GLU A 167 -5.00 20.51 22.70
N CYS A 168 -5.35 20.46 21.42
CA CYS A 168 -4.38 20.32 20.33
C CYS A 168 -3.40 21.51 20.26
N CYS A 169 -3.86 22.69 20.67
CA CYS A 169 -3.11 23.94 20.66
C CYS A 169 -2.44 24.25 22.00
N LYS A 170 -2.55 23.42 23.05
CA LYS A 170 -1.94 23.67 24.37
C LYS A 170 -0.65 22.90 24.64
N ILE A 171 -0.28 21.96 23.76
CA ILE A 171 0.85 21.05 24.01
C ILE A 171 2.19 21.78 24.15
N ILE A 172 2.36 22.92 23.48
CA ILE A 172 3.59 23.72 23.54
C ILE A 172 3.75 24.40 24.91
N GLN A 173 2.66 24.83 25.53
CA GLN A 173 2.69 25.51 26.84
C GLN A 173 3.15 24.57 27.96
N ARG A 174 2.84 23.27 27.86
CA ARG A 174 3.27 22.29 28.87
C ARG A 174 4.78 22.08 28.88
N LYS A 175 5.47 22.13 27.74
CA LYS A 175 6.94 21.99 27.67
C LYS A 175 7.69 23.20 28.24
N ASN A 176 7.13 24.39 28.11
CA ASN A 176 7.76 25.63 28.58
C ASN A 176 7.47 25.89 30.07
N ALA A 177 6.32 25.47 30.58
CA ALA A 177 5.99 25.59 32.01
C ALA A 177 6.80 24.64 32.92
N THR A 178 7.39 23.56 32.39
CA THR A 178 8.20 22.61 33.18
C THR A 178 9.65 23.07 33.43
N GLN A 179 10.03 24.30 33.06
CA GLN A 179 11.37 24.83 33.35
C GLN A 179 11.50 25.58 34.68
N THR A 180 10.47 25.58 35.53
CA THR A 180 10.62 26.02 36.93
C THR A 180 10.25 24.86 37.86
N ASN A 181 11.29 24.20 38.37
CA ASN A 181 11.28 23.26 39.51
C ASN A 181 10.24 22.11 39.49
N GLU A 182 10.56 21.01 38.81
CA GLU A 182 10.58 19.67 39.40
C GLU A 182 11.23 18.66 38.43
N ARG A 183 12.12 17.81 38.96
CA ARG A 183 12.78 16.76 38.18
C ARG A 183 11.76 15.69 37.79
N VAL A 184 11.17 15.81 36.61
CA VAL A 184 10.67 14.65 35.85
C VAL A 184 11.35 14.67 34.50
N SER A 185 12.41 13.86 34.42
CA SER A 185 13.12 13.51 33.19
C SER A 185 12.14 12.92 32.19
N CYS A 186 11.81 13.65 31.12
CA CYS A 186 11.34 12.99 29.91
C CYS A 186 12.57 12.35 29.27
N SER A 187 12.64 11.03 29.38
CA SER A 187 13.72 10.19 28.86
C SER A 187 14.07 10.61 27.44
N LYS A 188 15.30 11.10 27.25
CA LYS A 188 15.95 11.13 25.95
C LYS A 188 16.19 9.70 25.53
N THR A 189 15.22 9.07 24.88
CA THR A 189 15.50 7.84 24.13
C THR A 189 14.55 7.71 22.94
N LEU A 190 15.17 7.72 21.77
CA LEU A 190 14.69 7.23 20.47
C LEU A 190 13.68 8.10 19.72
N LEU A 191 14.19 9.10 18.99
CA LEU A 191 13.60 9.50 17.71
C LEU A 191 14.65 10.13 16.78
N ASP A 192 15.84 9.51 16.73
CA ASP A 192 16.64 9.49 15.51
C ASP A 192 16.53 8.06 14.98
N ASN A 193 15.77 7.90 13.88
CA ASN A 193 15.76 6.76 12.93
C ASN A 193 14.42 6.59 12.19
N SER A 194 13.36 7.32 12.54
CA SER A 194 12.05 7.13 11.88
C SER A 194 11.98 7.65 10.43
N TYR A 195 12.94 8.46 9.98
CA TYR A 195 12.96 8.97 8.59
C TYR A 195 13.63 7.99 7.62
N SER A 196 14.36 6.99 8.11
CA SER A 196 14.98 5.95 7.27
C SER A 196 14.07 4.73 7.13
N GLU A 197 13.38 4.33 8.22
CA GLU A 197 12.55 3.10 8.27
C GLU A 197 11.36 3.10 7.30
N GLN A 198 10.66 4.22 7.09
CA GLN A 198 9.51 4.25 6.17
C GLN A 198 9.92 4.06 4.70
N THR A 199 11.09 4.55 4.32
CA THR A 199 11.67 4.37 2.98
C THR A 199 12.12 2.91 2.79
N TYR A 200 12.73 2.29 3.81
CA TYR A 200 13.10 0.88 3.78
C TYR A 200 11.88 -0.04 3.66
N HIS A 201 10.77 0.24 4.36
CA HIS A 201 9.54 -0.54 4.20
C HIS A 201 8.94 -0.42 2.80
N ALA A 202 8.92 0.79 2.21
CA ALA A 202 8.45 0.97 0.84
C ALA A 202 9.32 0.23 -0.19
N ILE A 203 10.65 0.32 -0.06
CA ILE A 203 11.61 -0.36 -0.94
C ILE A 203 11.52 -1.89 -0.78
N ALA A 204 11.46 -2.39 0.47
CA ALA A 204 11.33 -3.82 0.74
C ALA A 204 10.03 -4.40 0.16
N MET A 205 8.91 -3.66 0.25
CA MET A 205 7.64 -4.07 -0.36
C MET A 205 7.73 -4.15 -1.89
N ILE A 206 8.40 -3.19 -2.54
CA ILE A 206 8.63 -3.22 -3.99
C ILE A 206 9.47 -4.43 -4.38
N LEU A 207 10.55 -4.72 -3.66
CA LEU A 207 11.42 -5.88 -3.92
C LEU A 207 10.65 -7.21 -3.79
N ILE A 208 9.80 -7.35 -2.78
CA ILE A 208 8.97 -8.55 -2.59
C ILE A 208 8.02 -8.73 -3.78
N ILE A 209 7.37 -7.67 -4.26
CA ILE A 209 6.46 -7.73 -5.42
C ILE A 209 7.22 -8.16 -6.68
N VAL A 210 8.43 -7.64 -6.90
CA VAL A 210 9.27 -8.02 -8.04
C VAL A 210 9.66 -9.51 -7.96
N VAL A 211 10.06 -10.01 -6.79
CA VAL A 211 10.42 -11.43 -6.63
C VAL A 211 9.21 -12.34 -6.87
N VAL A 212 8.04 -11.99 -6.31
CA VAL A 212 6.81 -12.79 -6.49
C VAL A 212 6.38 -12.83 -7.96
N THR A 213 6.50 -11.73 -8.68
CA THR A 213 6.16 -11.69 -10.12
C THR A 213 7.13 -12.52 -10.95
N LEU A 214 8.45 -12.44 -10.68
CA LEU A 214 9.46 -13.26 -11.37
C LEU A 214 9.25 -14.77 -11.14
N VAL A 215 8.98 -15.19 -9.90
CA VAL A 215 8.68 -16.59 -9.58
C VAL A 215 7.40 -17.04 -10.28
N GLY A 216 6.36 -16.22 -10.29
CA GLY A 216 5.10 -16.51 -10.99
C GLY A 216 5.31 -16.72 -12.50
N VAL A 217 6.12 -15.86 -13.13
CA VAL A 217 6.48 -15.97 -14.55
C VAL A 217 7.30 -17.22 -14.82
N ALA A 218 8.28 -17.56 -13.98
CA ALA A 218 9.07 -18.79 -14.11
C ALA A 218 8.19 -20.06 -14.03
N VAL A 219 7.30 -20.12 -13.05
CA VAL A 219 6.34 -21.23 -12.90
C VAL A 219 5.43 -21.32 -14.13
N TYR A 220 4.94 -20.19 -14.63
CA TYR A 220 4.12 -20.13 -15.85
C TYR A 220 4.88 -20.68 -17.07
N PHE A 221 6.15 -20.31 -17.26
CA PHE A 221 6.97 -20.83 -18.36
C PHE A 221 7.23 -22.33 -18.26
N VAL A 222 7.50 -22.84 -17.04
CA VAL A 222 7.65 -24.29 -16.81
C VAL A 222 6.35 -25.02 -17.17
N PHE A 223 5.20 -24.43 -16.84
CA PHE A 223 3.90 -25.00 -17.14
C PHE A 223 3.59 -25.03 -18.65
N ILE A 224 3.87 -23.95 -19.37
CA ILE A 224 3.71 -23.89 -20.84
C ILE A 224 4.62 -24.91 -21.54
N LYS A 225 5.87 -25.05 -21.10
CA LYS A 225 6.77 -26.08 -21.65
C LYS A 225 6.23 -27.49 -21.41
N GLY A 226 5.59 -27.75 -20.26
CA GLY A 226 4.94 -29.01 -19.97
C GLY A 226 3.81 -29.37 -20.95
N GLU A 227 2.95 -28.39 -21.29
CA GLU A 227 1.86 -28.56 -22.26
C GLU A 227 2.38 -28.80 -23.69
N LEU A 228 3.44 -28.11 -24.12
CA LEU A 228 4.04 -28.31 -25.44
C LEU A 228 4.70 -29.69 -25.60
N CYS A 229 5.34 -30.21 -24.54
CA CYS A 229 5.86 -31.58 -24.53
C CYS A 229 4.76 -32.64 -24.63
N LYS A 230 3.57 -32.36 -24.07
CA LYS A 230 2.42 -33.27 -24.07
C LYS A 230 1.78 -33.40 -25.45
N LYS A 231 1.80 -32.34 -26.27
CA LYS A 231 1.32 -32.40 -27.66
C LYS A 231 2.24 -33.21 -28.57
N LYS A 232 3.55 -33.19 -28.34
CA LYS A 232 4.52 -33.92 -29.17
C LYS A 232 4.36 -35.44 -29.02
N SER A 233 4.13 -35.93 -27.80
CA SER A 233 3.90 -37.37 -27.55
C SER A 233 2.54 -37.89 -28.02
N ALA A 234 1.51 -37.04 -28.10
CA ALA A 234 0.23 -37.41 -28.70
C ALA A 234 0.34 -37.63 -30.22
N SER A 235 1.12 -36.80 -30.93
CA SER A 235 1.30 -36.94 -32.38
C SER A 235 2.11 -38.17 -32.79
N THR A 236 3.12 -38.57 -32.01
CA THR A 236 3.95 -39.76 -32.30
C THR A 236 3.19 -41.08 -32.07
N SER A 237 2.18 -41.09 -31.20
CA SER A 237 1.33 -42.25 -30.93
C SER A 237 0.31 -42.54 -32.05
N GLU A 238 -0.08 -41.53 -32.82
CA GLU A 238 -1.06 -41.69 -33.91
C GLU A 238 -0.37 -42.19 -35.19
N ASP A 239 0.88 -41.77 -35.41
CA ASP A 239 1.71 -42.22 -36.53
C ASP A 239 2.08 -43.72 -36.45
N THR A 240 2.38 -44.22 -35.24
CA THR A 240 2.65 -45.66 -35.03
C THR A 240 1.40 -46.54 -35.21
N ARG A 241 0.20 -46.01 -34.92
CA ARG A 241 -1.06 -46.75 -35.13
C ARG A 241 -1.41 -46.84 -36.62
N ASN A 242 -1.17 -45.77 -37.39
CA ASN A 242 -1.41 -45.77 -38.84
C ASN A 242 -0.40 -46.67 -39.57
N GLN A 243 0.86 -46.69 -39.14
CA GLN A 243 1.88 -47.56 -39.71
C GLN A 243 1.59 -49.06 -39.48
N GLN A 244 0.95 -49.40 -38.35
CA GLN A 244 0.57 -50.78 -38.03
C GLN A 244 -0.69 -51.25 -38.79
N ILE A 245 -1.58 -50.33 -39.18
CA ILE A 245 -2.77 -50.64 -40.01
C ILE A 245 -2.37 -50.90 -41.48
N CYS A 246 -1.39 -50.17 -42.03
CA CYS A 246 -0.89 -50.44 -43.38
C CYS A 246 -0.19 -51.81 -43.53
N LEU A 247 0.45 -52.31 -42.48
CA LEU A 247 1.12 -53.62 -42.52
C LEU A 247 0.14 -54.79 -42.57
N LEU A 248 -1.03 -54.66 -41.92
CA LEU A 248 -2.05 -55.70 -41.89
C LEU A 248 -2.80 -55.85 -43.22
N THR A 249 -3.05 -54.76 -43.96
CA THR A 249 -3.72 -54.84 -45.27
C THR A 249 -2.87 -55.48 -46.36
N THR A 250 -1.53 -55.41 -46.27
CA THR A 250 -0.63 -56.13 -47.20
C THR A 250 -0.59 -57.65 -47.01
N ILE A 251 -0.95 -58.16 -45.83
CA ILE A 251 -0.88 -59.60 -45.53
C ILE A 251 -2.13 -60.32 -46.05
N ASP A 252 -3.30 -59.67 -46.03
CA ASP A 252 -4.54 -60.26 -46.56
C ASP A 252 -4.54 -60.32 -48.10
N ASN A 253 -3.84 -59.41 -48.79
CA ASN A 253 -3.80 -59.40 -50.26
C ASN A 253 -2.79 -60.40 -50.88
N LYS A 254 -2.13 -61.23 -50.06
CA LYS A 254 -1.24 -62.32 -50.53
C LYS A 254 -1.85 -63.72 -50.36
N ARG A 255 -3.12 -63.81 -49.94
CA ARG A 255 -3.78 -65.08 -49.62
C ARG A 255 -4.96 -65.43 -50.55
N VAL A 256 -5.00 -64.83 -51.75
CA VAL A 256 -5.94 -65.17 -52.83
C VAL A 256 -5.16 -65.60 -54.06
#